data_AF-A0A536A4J6-F1
#
_entry.id   AF-A0A536A4J6-F1
#
_cell.length_a   1.000
_cell.length_b   1.000
_cell.length_c   1.000
_cell.angle_alpha   90.00
_cell.angle_beta   90.00
_cell.angle_gamma   90.00
#
_symmetry.space_group_name_H-M   'P 1'
#
loop_
_entity.id
_entity.type
_entity.pdbx_description
1 polymer ?
#
loop_
_entity_poly.entity_id
_entity_poly.type
_entity_poly.pdbx_seq_one_letter_code
_entity_poly.pdbx_strand_id
1 'polypeptide(L)'
;MVTTHQALLRLHVEAAWNVRLPPIEQNDVSLLPGGHRPYWKLCAAAMAGDHVHIWRPDASASEREALLKRAHEALNLPPTVAAATGISREVAFHQVE
;
A
#
# COMPACT_ATOMS: atom_id res chain seq x y z
N MET A 1 5.84 8.98 -14.99
CA MET A 1 6.42 10.10 -14.21
C MET A 1 5.91 9.95 -12.78
N VAL A 2 6.80 9.97 -11.79
CA VAL A 2 6.41 9.92 -10.37
C VAL A 2 5.75 11.24 -9.98
N THR A 3 4.55 11.19 -9.43
CA THR A 3 3.84 12.36 -8.92
C THR A 3 4.29 12.70 -7.50
N THR A 4 4.09 13.95 -7.06
CA THR A 4 4.37 14.37 -5.68
C THR A 4 3.64 13.47 -4.66
N HIS A 5 2.42 13.05 -4.96
CA HIS A 5 1.63 12.16 -4.08
C HIS A 5 2.25 10.77 -3.93
N GLN A 6 2.74 10.18 -5.03
CA GLN A 6 3.46 8.91 -5.01
C GLN A 6 4.75 8.99 -4.19
N ALA A 7 5.49 10.10 -4.29
CA ALA A 7 6.69 10.32 -3.49
C ALA A 7 6.35 10.47 -1.99
N LEU A 8 5.28 11.18 -1.65
CA LEU A 8 4.81 11.33 -0.28
C LEU A 8 4.30 10.01 0.31
N LEU A 9 3.54 9.22 -0.44
CA LEU A 9 3.09 7.89 -0.03
C LEU A 9 4.28 6.99 0.27
N ARG A 10 5.29 6.98 -0.60
CA ARG A 10 6.52 6.23 -0.38
C ARG A 10 7.18 6.62 0.95
N LEU A 11 7.43 7.92 1.16
CA LEU A 11 8.06 8.41 2.38
C LEU A 11 7.24 8.05 3.63
N HIS A 12 5.92 8.15 3.55
CA HIS A 12 5.02 7.78 4.63
C HIS A 12 5.14 6.30 4.99
N VAL A 13 5.04 5.40 4.01
CA VAL A 13 5.09 3.94 4.23
C VAL A 13 6.48 3.51 4.72
N GLU A 14 7.55 4.07 4.15
CA GLU A 14 8.93 3.80 4.59
C GLU A 14 9.12 4.24 6.06
N ALA A 15 8.61 5.41 6.45
CA ALA A 15 8.72 5.91 7.82
C ALA A 15 7.84 5.15 8.82
N ALA A 16 6.59 4.84 8.45
CA ALA A 16 5.63 4.16 9.32
C ALA A 16 6.03 2.71 9.61
N TRP A 17 6.61 2.03 8.62
CA TRP A 17 6.87 0.59 8.69
C TRP A 17 8.35 0.21 8.67
N ASN A 18 9.26 1.19 8.61
CA ASN A 18 10.70 0.99 8.53
C ASN A 18 11.12 0.08 7.35
N VAL A 19 10.40 0.17 6.24
CA VAL A 19 10.63 -0.61 5.02
C VAL A 19 11.35 0.22 3.96
N ARG A 20 11.76 -0.42 2.87
CA ARG A 20 12.27 0.28 1.68
C ARG A 20 11.41 -0.03 0.46
N LEU A 21 11.09 1.01 -0.28
CA LEU A 21 10.30 0.94 -1.50
C LEU A 21 11.11 1.47 -2.69
N PRO A 22 10.95 0.89 -3.88
CA PRO A 22 11.36 1.56 -5.10
C PRO A 22 10.48 2.82 -5.32
N PRO A 23 10.89 3.73 -6.22
CA PRO A 23 9.99 4.78 -6.70
C PRO A 23 8.63 4.18 -7.15
N ILE A 24 7.52 4.78 -6.68
CA ILE A 24 6.17 4.34 -7.04
C ILE A 24 5.86 4.91 -8.43
N GLU A 25 6.23 4.16 -9.45
CA GLU A 25 5.99 4.49 -10.86
C GLU A 25 4.76 3.77 -11.43
N GLN A 26 4.34 2.69 -10.76
CA GLN A 26 3.23 1.82 -11.13
C GLN A 26 2.33 1.62 -9.91
N ASN A 27 1.11 1.13 -10.17
CA ASN A 27 0.12 0.88 -9.13
C ASN A 27 0.48 -0.36 -8.31
N ASP A 28 1.19 -1.33 -8.88
CA ASP A 28 1.71 -2.47 -8.13
C ASP A 28 3.21 -2.29 -7.86
N VAL A 29 3.54 -2.23 -6.57
CA VAL A 29 4.90 -2.01 -6.08
C VAL A 29 5.26 -3.16 -5.14
N SER A 30 6.48 -3.70 -5.27
CA SER A 30 7.00 -4.68 -4.33
C SER A 30 8.08 -4.05 -3.44
N LEU A 31 8.12 -4.46 -2.17
CA LEU A 31 9.18 -4.05 -1.25
C LEU A 31 10.55 -4.52 -1.74
N LEU A 32 11.58 -3.71 -1.50
CA LEU A 32 12.95 -4.08 -1.82
C LEU A 32 13.45 -5.21 -0.88
N PRO A 33 14.19 -6.20 -1.41
CA PRO A 33 14.80 -7.23 -0.57
C PRO A 33 15.86 -6.64 0.36
N GLY A 34 16.00 -7.21 1.56
CA GLY A 34 17.03 -6.84 2.54
C GLY A 34 16.65 -5.75 3.55
N GLY A 35 15.41 -5.25 3.53
CA GLY A 35 14.86 -4.36 4.55
C GLY A 35 14.15 -5.08 5.70
N HIS A 36 13.62 -4.31 6.65
CA HIS A 36 12.68 -4.83 7.65
C HIS A 36 11.45 -5.42 6.94
N ARG A 37 10.94 -6.54 7.43
CA ARG A 37 9.73 -7.16 6.89
C ARG A 37 8.54 -6.70 7.71
N PRO A 38 7.59 -5.96 7.12
CA PRO A 38 6.39 -5.55 7.83
C PRO A 38 5.51 -6.77 8.11
N TYR A 39 4.69 -6.68 9.16
CA TYR A 39 3.73 -7.74 9.50
C TYR A 39 2.64 -7.92 8.44
N TRP A 40 2.29 -6.85 7.72
CA TRP A 40 1.35 -6.90 6.61
C TRP A 40 1.96 -7.52 5.35
N LYS A 41 1.11 -8.13 4.52
CA LYS A 41 1.45 -8.67 3.20
C LYS A 41 1.07 -7.71 2.07
N LEU A 42 0.03 -6.90 2.28
CA LEU A 42 -0.43 -5.86 1.37
C LEU A 42 -0.63 -4.56 2.14
N CYS A 43 -0.09 -3.46 1.62
CA CYS A 43 -0.46 -2.11 1.99
C CYS A 43 -1.09 -1.45 0.76
N ALA A 44 -2.38 -1.13 0.84
CA ALA A 44 -3.12 -0.51 -0.27
C ALA A 44 -3.46 0.94 0.09
N ALA A 45 -3.25 1.86 -0.85
CA ALA A 45 -3.52 3.27 -0.68
C ALA A 45 -4.40 3.80 -1.81
N ALA A 46 -5.46 4.51 -1.46
CA ALA A 46 -6.26 5.28 -2.40
C ALA A 46 -5.68 6.69 -2.54
N MET A 47 -5.28 7.04 -3.76
CA MET A 47 -4.86 8.36 -4.18
C MET A 47 -5.93 8.96 -5.11
N ALA A 48 -5.78 10.24 -5.48
CA ALA A 48 -6.77 10.98 -6.28
C ALA A 48 -7.08 10.31 -7.66
N GLY A 49 -8.06 9.40 -7.65
CA GLY A 49 -8.55 8.66 -8.82
C GLY A 49 -7.86 7.31 -9.08
N ASP A 50 -6.92 6.86 -8.23
CA ASP A 50 -6.17 5.63 -8.46
C ASP A 50 -5.78 4.91 -7.17
N HIS A 51 -5.49 3.62 -7.25
CA HIS A 51 -5.06 2.78 -6.12
C HIS A 51 -3.63 2.30 -6.30
N VAL A 52 -2.84 2.38 -5.24
CA VAL A 52 -1.50 1.79 -5.17
C VAL A 52 -1.53 0.60 -4.22
N HIS A 53 -0.97 -0.52 -4.67
CA HIS A 53 -0.79 -1.75 -3.95
C HIS A 53 0.70 -1.98 -3.70
N ILE A 54 1.07 -2.06 -2.44
CA ILE A 54 2.43 -2.29 -1.99
C ILE A 54 2.50 -3.69 -1.39
N TRP A 55 3.30 -4.55 -2.01
CA TRP A 55 3.37 -5.97 -1.72
C TRP A 55 4.63 -6.36 -0.98
N ARG A 56 4.45 -7.20 0.04
CA ARG A 56 5.56 -8.00 0.57
C ARG A 56 5.90 -9.12 -0.43
N PRO A 57 7.18 -9.36 -0.75
CA PRO A 57 7.58 -10.27 -1.83
C PRO A 57 7.26 -11.75 -1.57
N ASP A 58 6.88 -12.12 -0.36
CA ASP A 58 6.51 -13.47 0.04
C ASP A 58 4.98 -13.75 -0.05
N ALA A 59 4.19 -12.79 -0.53
CA ALA A 59 2.76 -13.00 -0.76
C ALA A 59 2.55 -13.92 -1.97
N SER A 60 1.88 -15.05 -1.77
CA SER A 60 1.56 -15.97 -2.86
C SER A 60 0.43 -15.43 -3.74
N ALA A 61 0.24 -16.01 -4.93
CA ALA A 61 -0.81 -15.57 -5.86
C ALA A 61 -2.23 -15.68 -5.26
N SER A 62 -2.51 -16.74 -4.51
CA SER A 62 -3.81 -16.93 -3.85
C SER A 62 -4.04 -15.92 -2.72
N GLU A 63 -2.98 -15.59 -1.97
CA GLU A 63 -3.05 -14.57 -0.91
C GLU A 63 -3.26 -13.18 -1.51
N ARG A 64 -2.60 -12.88 -2.63
CA ARG A 64 -2.74 -11.60 -3.33
C ARG A 64 -4.19 -11.33 -3.74
N GLU A 65 -4.86 -12.32 -4.33
CA GLU A 65 -6.26 -12.17 -4.74
C GLU A 65 -7.19 -11.91 -3.55
N ALA A 66 -7.04 -12.70 -2.48
CA ALA A 66 -7.84 -12.53 -1.26
C ALA A 66 -7.60 -11.17 -0.58
N LEU A 67 -6.35 -10.73 -0.51
CA LEU A 67 -5.96 -9.45 0.08
C LEU A 67 -6.43 -8.26 -0.77
N LEU A 68 -6.34 -8.34 -2.10
CA LEU A 68 -6.84 -7.30 -3.01
C LEU A 68 -8.34 -7.09 -2.86
N LYS A 69 -9.12 -8.17 -2.80
CA LYS A 69 -10.57 -8.07 -2.60
C LYS A 69 -10.90 -7.30 -1.33
N ARG A 70 -10.27 -7.67 -0.21
CA ARG A 70 -10.45 -6.99 1.09
C ARG A 70 -9.95 -5.54 1.07
N ALA A 71 -8.87 -5.27 0.35
CA ALA A 71 -8.33 -3.93 0.19
C ALA A 71 -9.28 -3.03 -0.58
N HIS A 72 -9.84 -3.49 -1.70
CA HIS A 72 -10.83 -2.73 -2.46
C HIS A 72 -12.10 -2.48 -1.66
N GLU A 73 -12.62 -3.49 -0.95
CA GLU A 73 -13.76 -3.32 -0.05
C GLU A 73 -13.48 -2.26 1.01
N ALA A 74 -12.29 -2.29 1.63
CA ALA A 74 -11.92 -1.30 2.63
C ALA A 74 -11.73 0.09 2.02
N LEU A 75 -11.04 0.23 0.88
CA LEU A 75 -10.80 1.52 0.23
C LEU A 75 -12.10 2.20 -0.25
N ASN A 76 -13.12 1.42 -0.62
CA ASN A 76 -14.43 1.92 -1.02
C ASN A 76 -15.32 2.39 0.16
N LEU A 77 -14.96 2.06 1.40
CA LEU A 77 -15.68 2.59 2.56
C LEU A 77 -15.37 4.09 2.72
N PRO A 78 -16.39 4.91 3.06
CA PRO A 78 -16.19 6.35 3.23
C PRO A 78 -15.10 6.62 4.28
N PRO A 79 -14.22 7.61 4.04
CA PRO A 79 -13.13 7.91 4.95
C PRO A 79 -13.68 8.34 6.31
N THR A 80 -13.20 7.71 7.38
CA THR A 80 -13.57 8.04 8.77
C THR A 80 -12.83 9.26 9.32
N VAL A 81 -11.76 9.70 8.64
CA VAL A 81 -10.92 10.83 9.04
C VAL A 81 -10.66 11.71 7.81
N ALA A 82 -10.60 13.02 7.99
CA ALA A 82 -10.22 13.95 6.93
C ALA A 82 -8.84 13.57 6.39
N ALA A 83 -8.79 13.24 5.10
CA ALA A 83 -7.60 12.75 4.46
C ALA A 83 -6.64 13.90 4.13
N ALA A 84 -5.33 13.65 4.20
CA ALA A 84 -4.34 14.61 3.74
C ALA A 84 -4.51 14.85 2.23
N THR A 85 -4.18 16.05 1.76
CA THR A 85 -4.34 16.45 0.35
C THR A 85 -3.64 15.45 -0.58
N GLY A 86 -4.43 14.63 -1.28
CA GLY A 86 -3.96 13.68 -2.29
C GLY A 86 -3.73 12.23 -1.85
N ILE A 87 -3.83 11.90 -0.55
CA ILE A 87 -3.90 10.52 -0.06
C ILE A 87 -5.20 10.38 0.72
N SER A 88 -6.19 9.72 0.12
CA SER A 88 -7.53 9.58 0.69
C SER A 88 -7.58 8.56 1.82
N ARG A 89 -6.83 7.46 1.70
CA ARG A 89 -6.80 6.38 2.68
C ARG A 89 -5.64 5.39 2.45
N GLU A 90 -5.05 4.88 3.52
CA GLU A 90 -4.13 3.74 3.51
C GLU A 90 -4.69 2.61 4.38
N VAL A 91 -4.59 1.37 3.92
CA VAL A 91 -4.99 0.16 4.65
C VAL A 91 -3.91 -0.92 4.52
N ALA A 92 -3.45 -1.44 5.66
CA ALA A 92 -2.48 -2.52 5.73
C ALA A 92 -3.17 -3.83 6.14
N PHE A 93 -3.05 -4.86 5.31
CA PHE A 93 -3.62 -6.18 5.55
C PHE A 93 -2.54 -7.22 5.80
N HIS A 94 -2.75 -8.00 6.84
CA HIS A 94 -2.09 -9.28 7.05
C HIS A 94 -3.14 -10.39 6.93
N GLN A 95 -2.77 -11.51 6.33
CA GLN A 95 -3.58 -12.71 6.42
C GLN A 95 -3.28 -13.37 7.77
N VAL A 96 -4.29 -13.45 8.62
CA VAL A 96 -4.29 -14.35 9.78
C VAL A 96 -4.87 -15.65 9.26
N GLU A 97 -4.09 -16.72 9.30
CA GLU A 97 -4.59 -18.08 9.09
C GLU A 97 -5.56 -18.48 10.21
#